data_AF-A0A1I5VX26-F1
#
_entry.id   AF-A0A1I5VX26-F1
#
_cell.length_a   1.000
_cell.length_b   1.000
_cell.length_c   1.000
_cell.angle_alpha   90.00
_cell.angle_beta   90.00
_cell.angle_gamma   90.00
#
_symmetry.space_group_name_H-M   'P 1'
#
loop_
_entity.id
_entity.type
_entity.pdbx_description
1 polymer ?
#
loop_
_entity_poly.entity_id
_entity_poly.type
_entity_poly.pdbx_seq_one_letter_code
_entity_poly.pdbx_strand_id
1 'polypeptide(L)'
;MRSRPLYDVVAVLARLGVGVVFMAHGWQKIEAGVTATSRTFDTLGVPLPTAAAVYSAFVELLGGAALIAGLGLPVTGALLFIDMAGAFVFVHADQGLFMVDGTTVQNGYELVLALGMASLVFAAGGGGRLTLDQWVIGRRGRHPADDDDDNDAASFVESLRQAEMQPAKRPRSPRRPKNQPEPPALPEGTDTAAKDPADTEDDVLVAGRRKSQRRRAATTQPIKRGDDKNPTT
;
A
#
# COMPACT_ATOMS: atom_id res chain seq x y z
N MET A 1 -8.40 19.82 -10.90
CA MET A 1 -9.34 18.80 -10.35
C MET A 1 -10.38 18.28 -11.36
N ARG A 2 -10.12 17.19 -12.11
CA ARG A 2 -11.21 16.48 -12.81
C ARG A 2 -12.07 15.73 -11.79
N SER A 3 -13.31 16.17 -11.59
CA SER A 3 -14.32 15.39 -10.89
C SER A 3 -14.48 14.05 -11.60
N ARG A 4 -14.31 12.94 -10.86
CA ARG A 4 -14.66 11.61 -11.33
C ARG A 4 -16.03 11.30 -10.71
N PRO A 5 -17.15 11.80 -11.27
CA PRO A 5 -18.47 11.66 -10.64
C PRO A 5 -18.82 10.20 -10.38
N LEU A 6 -18.36 9.29 -11.24
CA LEU A 6 -18.51 7.85 -11.04
C LEU A 6 -17.83 7.36 -9.77
N TYR A 7 -16.62 7.83 -9.46
CA TYR A 7 -15.91 7.45 -8.23
C TYR A 7 -16.65 7.93 -7.00
N ASP A 8 -17.15 9.17 -7.02
CA ASP A 8 -17.89 9.74 -5.89
C ASP A 8 -19.20 8.98 -5.64
N VAL A 9 -19.93 8.62 -6.70
CA VAL A 9 -21.14 7.79 -6.61
C VAL A 9 -20.82 6.40 -6.06
N VAL A 10 -19.79 5.73 -6.59
CA VAL A 10 -19.36 4.41 -6.11
C VAL A 10 -18.93 4.46 -4.65
N ALA A 11 -18.21 5.51 -4.23
CA ALA A 11 -17.78 5.66 -2.84
C ALA A 11 -18.96 5.90 -1.89
N VAL A 12 -19.98 6.65 -2.30
CA VAL A 12 -21.23 6.79 -1.53
C VAL A 12 -21.96 5.45 -1.41
N LEU A 13 -22.12 4.72 -2.51
CA LEU A 13 -22.76 3.41 -2.50
C LEU A 13 -22.01 2.40 -1.63
N ALA A 14 -20.68 2.40 -1.69
CA ALA A 14 -19.84 1.57 -0.85
C ALA A 14 -20.03 1.91 0.64
N ARG A 15 -20.06 3.20 0.99
CA ARG A 15 -20.35 3.65 2.37
C ARG A 15 -21.75 3.25 2.84
N LEU A 16 -22.75 3.37 1.97
CA LEU A 16 -24.12 2.94 2.28
C LEU A 16 -24.18 1.44 2.55
N GLY A 17 -23.63 0.62 1.66
CA GLY A 17 -23.64 -0.84 1.82
C GLY A 17 -22.89 -1.29 3.08
N VAL A 18 -21.64 -0.85 3.25
CA VAL A 18 -20.81 -1.23 4.40
C VAL A 18 -21.41 -0.69 5.70
N GLY A 19 -21.85 0.57 5.70
CA GLY A 19 -22.40 1.22 6.88
C GLY A 19 -23.72 0.59 7.34
N VAL A 20 -24.60 0.17 6.43
CA VAL A 20 -25.85 -0.53 6.78
C VAL A 20 -25.55 -1.88 7.45
N VAL A 21 -24.56 -2.63 6.94
CA VAL A 21 -24.17 -3.91 7.54
C VAL A 21 -23.67 -3.72 8.97
N PHE A 22 -22.77 -2.75 9.19
CA PHE A 22 -22.32 -2.42 10.55
C PHE A 22 -23.46 -1.95 11.46
N MET A 23 -24.36 -1.10 10.97
CA MET A 23 -25.53 -0.69 11.75
C MET A 23 -26.41 -1.87 12.15
N ALA A 24 -26.62 -2.83 11.24
CA ALA A 24 -27.40 -4.03 11.53
C ALA A 24 -26.74 -4.89 12.62
N HIS A 25 -25.42 -5.12 12.54
CA HIS A 25 -24.68 -5.86 13.57
C HIS A 25 -24.68 -5.15 14.93
N GLY A 26 -24.43 -3.84 14.93
CA GLY A 26 -24.46 -3.03 16.15
C GLY A 26 -25.86 -3.01 16.78
N TRP A 27 -26.90 -2.87 15.96
CA TRP A 27 -28.29 -2.91 16.41
C TRP A 27 -28.65 -4.25 17.06
N GLN A 28 -28.28 -5.36 16.43
CA GLN A 28 -28.50 -6.70 17.00
C GLN A 28 -27.84 -6.85 18.38
N LYS A 29 -26.64 -6.28 18.58
CA LYS A 29 -25.94 -6.30 19.88
C LYS A 29 -26.62 -5.43 20.93
N ILE A 30 -27.19 -4.29 20.53
CA ILE A 30 -27.99 -3.44 21.42
C ILE A 30 -29.28 -4.15 21.83
N GLU A 31 -29.99 -4.80 20.89
CA GLU A 31 -31.20 -5.57 21.18
C GLU A 31 -30.93 -6.76 22.09
N ALA A 32 -29.85 -7.50 21.84
CA ALA A 32 -29.42 -8.60 22.71
C ALA A 32 -29.00 -8.10 24.11
N GLY A 33 -28.50 -6.87 24.18
CA GLY A 33 -27.99 -6.24 25.37
C GLY A 33 -26.51 -6.56 25.63
N VAL A 34 -25.83 -5.60 26.27
CA VAL A 34 -24.39 -5.67 26.57
C VAL A 34 -24.06 -6.91 27.42
N THR A 35 -24.89 -7.26 28.39
CA THR A 35 -24.65 -8.42 29.26
C THR A 35 -24.67 -9.73 28.49
N ALA A 36 -25.61 -9.91 27.55
CA ALA A 36 -25.68 -11.12 26.74
C ALA A 36 -24.46 -11.21 25.80
N THR A 37 -24.17 -10.13 25.08
CA THR A 37 -23.02 -10.04 24.18
C THR A 37 -21.70 -10.27 24.91
N SER A 38 -21.54 -9.70 26.10
CA SER A 38 -20.37 -9.90 26.96
C SER A 38 -20.20 -11.36 27.36
N ARG A 39 -21.28 -12.11 27.65
CA ARG A 39 -21.17 -13.54 27.95
C ARG A 39 -20.70 -14.33 26.74
N THR A 40 -21.22 -14.02 25.55
CA THR A 40 -20.75 -14.64 24.31
C THR A 40 -19.27 -14.35 24.09
N PHE A 41 -18.83 -13.10 24.25
CA PHE A 41 -17.42 -12.74 24.10
C PHE A 41 -16.51 -13.42 25.12
N ASP A 42 -16.99 -13.60 26.36
CA ASP A 42 -16.26 -14.34 27.39
C ASP A 42 -16.08 -15.82 27.00
N THR A 43 -17.11 -16.48 26.46
CA THR A 43 -17.00 -17.87 25.97
C THR A 43 -16.06 -18.02 24.78
N LEU A 44 -15.85 -16.95 24.02
CA LEU A 44 -14.95 -16.90 22.86
C LEU A 44 -13.52 -16.48 23.25
N GLY A 45 -13.25 -16.22 24.55
CA GLY A 45 -11.91 -15.83 25.02
C GLY A 45 -11.51 -14.40 24.68
N VAL A 46 -12.47 -13.51 24.38
CA VAL A 46 -12.20 -12.10 24.12
C VAL A 46 -11.77 -11.41 25.43
N PRO A 47 -10.62 -10.70 25.47
CA PRO A 47 -10.19 -9.99 26.66
C PRO A 47 -11.13 -8.83 26.97
N LEU A 48 -11.38 -8.58 28.26
CA LEU A 48 -12.29 -7.53 28.75
C LEU A 48 -13.68 -7.60 28.06
N PRO A 49 -14.39 -8.73 28.18
CA PRO A 49 -15.56 -9.03 27.34
C PRO A 49 -16.67 -7.98 27.43
N THR A 50 -16.88 -7.38 28.60
CA THR A 50 -17.86 -6.31 28.77
C THR A 50 -17.45 -5.03 28.04
N ALA A 51 -16.18 -4.65 28.10
CA ALA A 51 -15.68 -3.47 27.39
C ALA A 51 -15.71 -3.71 25.87
N ALA A 52 -15.34 -4.90 25.41
CA ALA A 52 -15.43 -5.28 23.99
C ALA A 52 -16.88 -5.31 23.49
N ALA A 53 -17.83 -5.78 24.31
CA ALA A 53 -19.25 -5.78 23.97
C ALA A 53 -19.80 -4.36 23.80
N VAL A 54 -19.49 -3.46 24.75
CA VAL A 54 -19.85 -2.03 24.64
C VAL A 54 -19.19 -1.42 23.41
N TYR A 55 -17.89 -1.63 23.23
CA TYR A 55 -17.13 -1.11 22.11
C TYR A 55 -17.77 -1.53 20.78
N SER A 56 -17.91 -2.83 20.51
CA SER A 56 -18.41 -3.28 19.20
C SER A 56 -19.86 -2.84 18.96
N ALA A 57 -20.73 -2.89 19.97
CA ALA A 57 -22.12 -2.46 19.79
C ALA A 57 -22.23 -0.98 19.39
N PHE A 58 -21.51 -0.09 20.08
CA PHE A 58 -21.56 1.34 19.78
C PHE A 58 -20.74 1.73 18.56
N VAL A 59 -19.57 1.13 18.36
CA VAL A 59 -18.70 1.43 17.21
C VAL A 59 -19.31 0.92 15.92
N GLU A 60 -19.89 -0.27 15.88
CA GLU A 60 -20.58 -0.75 14.69
C GLU A 60 -21.82 0.09 14.39
N LEU A 61 -22.63 0.42 15.40
CA LEU A 61 -23.86 1.19 15.19
C LEU A 61 -23.57 2.65 14.80
N LEU A 62 -22.82 3.37 15.64
CA LEU A 62 -22.53 4.79 15.42
C LEU A 62 -21.49 4.97 14.31
N GLY A 63 -20.51 4.08 14.22
CA GLY A 63 -19.53 4.09 13.13
C GLY A 63 -20.18 3.76 11.79
N GLY A 64 -21.10 2.80 11.74
CA GLY A 64 -21.89 2.54 10.53
C GLY A 64 -22.71 3.76 10.09
N ALA A 65 -23.39 4.43 11.04
CA ALA A 65 -24.12 5.66 10.76
C ALA A 65 -23.20 6.81 10.30
N ALA A 66 -22.05 7.00 10.95
CA ALA A 66 -21.06 7.99 10.58
C ALA A 66 -20.45 7.70 9.20
N LEU A 67 -20.25 6.42 8.86
CA LEU A 67 -19.76 6.01 7.55
C LEU A 67 -20.76 6.37 6.45
N ILE A 68 -22.05 6.08 6.65
CA ILE A 68 -23.14 6.47 5.74
C ILE A 68 -23.14 7.99 5.54
N ALA A 69 -23.08 8.74 6.65
CA ALA A 69 -23.06 10.18 6.65
C ALA A 69 -21.78 10.78 6.01
N GLY A 70 -20.69 10.00 5.93
CA GLY A 70 -19.39 10.50 5.51
C GLY A 70 -18.79 11.46 6.53
N LEU A 71 -18.89 11.12 7.82
CA LEU A 71 -18.37 11.90 8.94
C LEU A 71 -17.13 11.24 9.53
N GLY A 72 -16.04 12.00 9.66
CA GLY A 72 -14.80 11.56 10.26
C GLY A 72 -14.24 10.28 9.65
N LEU A 73 -14.34 10.11 8.32
CA LEU A 73 -14.08 8.81 7.65
C LEU A 73 -12.75 8.15 8.02
N PRO A 74 -11.62 8.87 8.16
CA PRO A 74 -10.38 8.27 8.61
C PRO A 74 -10.49 7.60 9.98
N VAL A 75 -11.12 8.28 10.93
CA VAL A 75 -11.30 7.82 12.31
C VAL A 75 -12.35 6.71 12.37
N THR A 76 -13.51 6.93 11.74
CA THR A 76 -14.61 5.95 11.67
C THR A 76 -14.14 4.65 11.03
N GLY A 77 -13.43 4.73 9.89
CA GLY A 77 -12.88 3.56 9.22
C GLY A 77 -11.85 2.81 10.05
N ALA A 78 -10.98 3.52 10.79
CA ALA A 78 -10.00 2.90 11.67
C ALA A 78 -10.66 2.16 12.84
N LEU A 79 -11.68 2.76 13.48
CA LEU A 79 -12.42 2.13 14.58
C LEU A 79 -13.15 0.85 14.13
N LEU A 80 -13.85 0.92 12.99
CA LEU A 80 -14.53 -0.24 12.40
C LEU A 80 -13.53 -1.32 11.96
N PHE A 81 -12.36 -0.94 11.45
CA PHE A 81 -11.31 -1.90 11.11
C PHE A 81 -10.78 -2.63 12.35
N ILE A 82 -10.51 -1.89 13.45
CA ILE A 82 -10.06 -2.50 14.72
C ILE A 82 -11.12 -3.47 15.25
N ASP A 83 -12.40 -3.10 15.13
CA ASP A 83 -13.52 -3.97 15.52
C ASP A 83 -13.52 -5.28 14.72
N MET A 84 -13.43 -5.20 13.39
CA MET A 84 -13.34 -6.37 12.52
C MET A 84 -12.07 -7.19 12.75
N ALA A 85 -10.93 -6.55 13.05
CA ALA A 85 -9.70 -7.26 13.40
C ALA A 85 -9.88 -8.06 14.70
N GLY A 86 -10.54 -7.50 15.71
CA GLY A 86 -10.89 -8.22 16.94
C GLY A 86 -11.83 -9.39 16.67
N ALA A 87 -12.90 -9.16 15.90
CA ALA A 87 -13.83 -10.22 15.50
C ALA A 87 -13.15 -11.34 14.71
N PHE A 88 -12.17 -11.01 13.86
CA PHE A 88 -11.38 -11.99 13.13
C PHE A 88 -10.55 -12.82 14.10
N VAL A 89 -9.72 -12.18 14.93
CA VAL A 89 -8.76 -12.87 15.81
C VAL A 89 -9.44 -13.75 16.85
N PHE A 90 -10.51 -13.28 17.48
CA PHE A 90 -11.10 -13.98 18.63
C PHE A 90 -12.32 -14.84 18.28
N VAL A 91 -13.00 -14.56 17.17
CA VAL A 91 -14.26 -15.26 16.85
C VAL A 91 -14.13 -16.15 15.62
N HIS A 92 -13.35 -15.74 14.61
CA HIS A 92 -13.31 -16.42 13.31
C HIS A 92 -11.92 -16.97 12.92
N ALA A 93 -10.88 -16.81 13.74
CA ALA A 93 -9.50 -17.15 13.36
C ALA A 93 -9.31 -18.65 13.08
N ASP A 94 -10.01 -19.49 13.84
CA ASP A 94 -9.97 -20.95 13.66
C ASP A 94 -10.96 -21.44 12.59
N GLN A 95 -11.73 -20.53 12.01
CA GLN A 95 -12.69 -20.84 10.95
C GLN A 95 -12.02 -20.76 9.57
N GLY A 96 -12.50 -21.54 8.61
CA GLY A 96 -12.11 -21.39 7.21
C GLY A 96 -12.66 -20.10 6.58
N LEU A 97 -12.22 -19.79 5.35
CA LEU A 97 -12.76 -18.63 4.60
C LEU A 97 -14.29 -18.76 4.41
N PHE A 98 -14.73 -19.98 4.11
CA PHE A 98 -16.11 -20.42 4.19
C PHE A 98 -16.18 -21.58 5.18
N MET A 99 -17.18 -21.58 6.07
CA MET A 99 -17.46 -22.78 6.86
C MET A 99 -18.42 -23.66 6.06
N VAL A 100 -17.97 -24.86 5.71
CA VAL A 100 -18.82 -25.88 5.10
C VAL A 100 -18.79 -27.09 6.01
N ASP A 101 -19.88 -27.32 6.75
CA ASP A 101 -20.04 -28.54 7.52
C ASP A 101 -21.06 -29.43 6.83
N GLY A 102 -20.55 -30.42 6.07
CA GLY A 102 -21.29 -31.49 5.39
C GLY A 102 -22.36 -31.03 4.38
N THR A 103 -23.46 -30.47 4.88
CA THR A 103 -24.66 -30.06 4.13
C THR A 103 -25.04 -28.58 4.33
N THR A 104 -24.44 -27.88 5.29
CA THR A 104 -24.74 -26.46 5.56
C THR A 104 -23.51 -25.61 5.34
N VAL A 105 -23.63 -24.61 4.47
CA VAL A 105 -22.64 -23.54 4.33
C VAL A 105 -22.98 -22.48 5.36
N GLN A 106 -22.07 -22.26 6.32
CA GLN A 106 -22.10 -21.14 7.26
C GLN A 106 -21.01 -20.13 6.86
N ASN A 107 -21.22 -18.86 7.21
CA ASN A 107 -20.23 -17.82 6.96
C ASN A 107 -18.99 -18.07 7.83
N GLY A 108 -17.83 -18.17 7.19
CA GLY A 108 -16.53 -18.16 7.86
C GLY A 108 -16.07 -16.72 8.13
N TYR A 109 -14.76 -16.46 8.07
CA TYR A 109 -14.24 -15.10 8.27
C TYR A 109 -14.40 -14.15 7.07
N GLU A 110 -15.01 -14.60 5.97
CA GLU A 110 -15.16 -13.82 4.73
C GLU A 110 -15.75 -12.41 4.93
N LEU A 111 -16.85 -12.31 5.68
CA LEU A 111 -17.58 -11.06 5.89
C LEU A 111 -16.76 -10.10 6.74
N VAL A 112 -16.16 -10.62 7.81
CA VAL A 112 -15.29 -9.86 8.71
C VAL A 112 -14.08 -9.31 7.94
N LEU A 113 -13.46 -10.15 7.10
CA LEU A 113 -12.34 -9.72 6.27
C LEU A 113 -12.76 -8.66 5.25
N ALA A 114 -13.89 -8.87 4.55
CA ALA A 114 -14.38 -7.92 3.55
C ALA A 114 -14.73 -6.56 4.17
N LEU A 115 -15.47 -6.56 5.28
CA LEU A 115 -15.85 -5.33 6.01
C LEU A 115 -14.63 -4.66 6.63
N GLY A 116 -13.69 -5.42 7.17
CA GLY A 116 -12.42 -4.90 7.69
C GLY A 116 -11.64 -4.19 6.61
N MET A 117 -11.40 -4.85 5.46
CA MET A 117 -10.66 -4.24 4.36
C MET A 117 -11.38 -3.02 3.77
N ALA A 118 -12.71 -3.06 3.65
CA ALA A 118 -13.49 -1.91 3.23
C ALA A 118 -13.36 -0.73 4.22
N SER A 119 -13.41 -1.02 5.52
CA SER A 119 -13.21 -0.02 6.58
C SER A 119 -11.82 0.61 6.51
N LEU A 120 -10.79 -0.19 6.22
CA LEU A 120 -9.42 0.29 6.05
C LEU A 120 -9.28 1.20 4.82
N VAL A 121 -9.99 0.90 3.72
CA VAL A 121 -10.06 1.78 2.54
C VAL A 121 -10.66 3.14 2.92
N PHE A 122 -11.74 3.15 3.71
CA PHE A 122 -12.31 4.41 4.20
C PHE A 122 -11.39 5.14 5.18
N ALA A 123 -10.67 4.40 6.03
CA ALA A 123 -9.66 4.94 6.93
C ALA A 123 -8.54 5.68 6.16
N ALA A 124 -8.15 5.12 5.01
CA ALA A 124 -7.14 5.68 4.11
C ALA A 124 -7.66 6.83 3.21
N GLY A 125 -8.92 7.25 3.35
CA GLY A 125 -9.50 8.36 2.57
C GLY A 125 -10.25 7.93 1.30
N GLY A 126 -10.54 6.65 1.11
CA GLY A 126 -11.29 6.12 -0.04
C GLY A 126 -12.80 6.47 -0.07
N GLY A 127 -13.24 7.44 0.73
CA GLY A 127 -14.65 7.80 0.91
C GLY A 127 -15.30 8.66 -0.17
N GLY A 128 -14.53 9.11 -1.17
CA GLY A 128 -15.00 10.08 -2.15
C GLY A 128 -15.14 11.50 -1.60
N ARG A 129 -15.51 12.44 -2.48
CA ARG A 129 -15.66 13.87 -2.15
C ARG A 129 -17.01 14.23 -1.55
N LEU A 130 -18.02 13.37 -1.74
CA LEU A 130 -19.38 13.58 -1.24
C LEU A 130 -19.49 13.18 0.24
N THR A 131 -18.76 13.86 1.10
CA THR A 131 -18.74 13.62 2.55
C THR A 131 -19.21 14.85 3.30
N LEU A 132 -19.90 14.66 4.42
CA LEU A 132 -20.27 15.78 5.29
C LEU A 132 -19.02 16.48 5.83
N ASP A 133 -17.91 15.76 6.01
CA ASP A 133 -16.61 16.36 6.33
C ASP A 133 -16.23 17.47 5.35
N GLN A 134 -16.33 17.23 4.03
CA GLN A 134 -16.00 18.25 3.04
C GLN A 134 -17.03 19.39 2.97
N TRP A 135 -18.30 19.13 3.29
CA TRP A 135 -19.30 20.18 3.34
C TRP A 135 -19.10 21.13 4.54
N VAL A 136 -18.65 20.59 5.69
CA VAL A 136 -18.35 21.38 6.89
C VAL A 136 -16.99 22.08 6.77
N ILE A 137 -15.94 21.39 6.28
CA ILE A 137 -14.58 21.91 6.15
C ILE A 137 -14.45 22.85 4.94
N GLY A 138 -15.10 22.53 3.81
CA GLY A 138 -15.05 23.34 2.58
C GLY A 138 -15.72 24.71 2.69
N ARG A 139 -16.56 24.94 3.71
CA ARG A 139 -17.08 26.27 4.05
C ARG A 139 -16.10 27.13 4.85
N ARG A 140 -15.12 26.52 5.52
CA ARG A 140 -14.16 27.23 6.38
C ARG A 140 -12.81 27.51 5.72
N GLY A 141 -12.53 26.96 4.53
CA GLY A 141 -11.18 26.93 3.97
C GLY A 141 -11.00 27.29 2.50
N ARG A 142 -11.85 28.13 1.86
CA ARG A 142 -11.44 28.71 0.56
C ARG A 142 -10.35 29.76 0.76
N HIS A 143 -9.10 29.32 0.88
CA HIS A 143 -7.95 30.10 0.48
C HIS A 143 -7.51 29.59 -0.92
N PRO A 144 -7.41 30.46 -1.93
CA PRO A 144 -7.23 30.06 -3.34
C PRO A 144 -5.76 29.73 -3.67
N ALA A 145 -5.16 28.73 -3.01
CA ALA A 145 -3.73 28.43 -3.18
C ALA A 145 -3.36 26.94 -3.40
N ASP A 146 -4.29 25.99 -3.34
CA ASP A 146 -3.96 24.55 -3.45
C ASP A 146 -4.17 23.97 -4.87
N ASP A 147 -3.99 24.77 -5.92
CA ASP A 147 -4.11 24.32 -7.33
C ASP A 147 -2.78 23.81 -7.94
N ASP A 148 -1.71 23.65 -7.15
CA ASP A 148 -0.35 23.45 -7.69
C ASP A 148 0.04 21.99 -8.04
N ASP A 149 -0.68 20.97 -7.57
CA ASP A 149 -0.30 19.56 -7.85
C ASP A 149 -0.62 19.08 -9.29
N ASP A 150 -1.54 19.75 -10.00
CA ASP A 150 -1.91 19.39 -11.37
C ASP A 150 -0.96 20.03 -12.43
N ASN A 151 -0.08 20.96 -12.03
CA ASN A 151 0.84 21.68 -12.93
C ASN A 151 2.09 20.86 -13.28
N ASP A 152 2.49 19.90 -12.46
CA ASP A 152 3.76 19.17 -12.64
C ASP A 152 3.73 18.17 -13.80
N ALA A 153 2.64 17.41 -13.95
CA ALA A 153 2.54 16.45 -15.06
C ALA A 153 2.37 17.15 -16.42
N ALA A 154 1.60 18.24 -16.45
CA ALA A 154 1.41 19.04 -17.66
C ALA A 154 2.67 19.83 -18.03
N SER A 155 3.36 20.42 -17.04
CA SER A 155 4.64 21.12 -17.27
C SER A 155 5.77 20.16 -17.62
N PHE A 156 5.77 18.93 -17.11
CA PHE A 156 6.73 17.90 -17.50
C PHE A 156 6.56 17.49 -18.97
N VAL A 157 5.33 17.25 -19.41
CA VAL A 157 5.02 16.94 -20.82
C VAL A 157 5.33 18.14 -21.72
N GLU A 158 5.08 19.36 -21.26
CA GLU A 158 5.42 20.58 -22.00
C GLU A 158 6.94 20.82 -22.05
N SER A 159 7.68 20.47 -21.00
CA SER A 159 9.15 20.53 -20.97
C SER A 159 9.77 19.53 -21.95
N LEU A 160 9.19 18.33 -22.09
CA LEU A 160 9.61 17.33 -23.06
C LEU A 160 9.33 17.80 -24.50
N ARG A 161 8.16 18.39 -24.73
CA ARG A 161 7.79 18.98 -26.03
C ARG A 161 8.70 20.14 -26.41
N GLN A 162 9.09 20.99 -25.46
CA GLN A 162 10.04 22.09 -25.70
C GLN A 162 11.49 21.60 -25.92
N ALA A 163 11.88 20.49 -25.29
CA ALA A 163 13.18 19.85 -25.53
C ALA A 163 13.26 19.22 -26.92
N GLU A 164 12.14 18.71 -27.45
CA GLU A 164 12.05 18.08 -28.77
C GLU A 164 12.01 19.12 -29.92
N MET A 165 11.53 20.34 -29.66
CA MET A 165 11.48 21.44 -30.64
C MET A 165 12.76 22.30 -30.71
N GLN A 166 13.74 22.13 -29.81
CA GLN A 166 14.99 22.88 -29.87
C GLN A 166 16.04 22.15 -30.75
N PRO A 167 16.51 22.74 -31.87
CA PRO A 167 17.62 22.16 -32.60
C PRO A 167 18.91 22.31 -31.78
N ALA A 168 19.63 21.20 -31.62
CA ALA A 168 20.84 21.11 -30.80
C ALA A 168 21.82 22.27 -31.06
N LYS A 169 21.99 23.16 -30.08
CA LYS A 169 22.96 24.25 -30.13
C LYS A 169 24.36 23.65 -29.92
N ARG A 170 25.21 23.73 -30.95
CA ARG A 170 26.63 23.28 -30.92
C ARG A 170 27.37 23.78 -29.66
N PRO A 171 28.23 22.97 -29.04
CA PRO A 171 28.98 23.39 -27.87
C PRO A 171 29.94 24.54 -28.22
N ARG A 172 29.92 25.62 -27.43
CA ARG A 172 30.92 26.69 -27.51
C ARG A 172 32.26 26.16 -27.01
N SER A 173 33.30 26.30 -27.83
CA SER A 173 34.69 25.98 -27.48
C SER A 173 35.18 26.86 -26.30
N PRO A 174 35.91 26.32 -25.32
CA PRO A 174 36.37 27.10 -24.18
C PRO A 174 37.49 28.05 -24.59
N ARG A 175 37.31 29.33 -24.26
CA ARG A 175 38.27 30.41 -24.49
C ARG A 175 39.43 30.26 -23.50
N ARG A 176 40.64 30.03 -24.01
CA ARG A 176 41.90 29.93 -23.25
C ARG A 176 42.20 31.24 -22.49
N PRO A 177 42.51 31.21 -21.18
CA PRO A 177 42.95 32.40 -20.46
C PRO A 177 44.33 32.86 -20.95
N LYS A 178 44.44 34.13 -21.38
CA LYS A 178 45.72 34.84 -21.54
C LYS A 178 46.24 35.11 -20.13
N ASN A 179 47.31 34.42 -19.73
CA ASN A 179 48.38 34.85 -18.83
C ASN A 179 49.11 33.60 -18.30
N GLN A 180 50.09 33.11 -19.07
CA GLN A 180 51.15 32.26 -18.56
C GLN A 180 52.48 32.79 -19.14
N PRO A 181 53.52 33.03 -18.30
CA PRO A 181 54.85 33.39 -18.76
C PRO A 181 55.46 32.27 -19.63
N GLU A 182 56.23 32.69 -20.62
CA GLU A 182 56.93 31.86 -21.61
C GLU A 182 57.93 30.89 -20.94
N PRO A 183 58.01 29.61 -21.37
CA PRO A 183 58.87 28.61 -20.72
C PRO A 183 60.36 28.75 -21.13
N PRO A 184 61.31 28.40 -20.25
CA PRO A 184 62.73 28.38 -20.60
C PRO A 184 63.09 27.18 -21.49
N ALA A 185 64.14 27.38 -22.29
CA ALA A 185 64.65 26.48 -23.31
C ALA A 185 65.01 25.07 -22.82
N LEU A 186 64.83 24.09 -23.72
CA LEU A 186 65.19 22.67 -23.61
C LEU A 186 66.69 22.45 -23.32
N PRO A 187 67.06 21.36 -22.61
CA PRO A 187 68.35 20.71 -22.82
C PRO A 187 68.20 19.46 -23.71
N GLU A 188 69.09 19.34 -24.69
CA GLU A 188 69.35 18.15 -25.50
C GLU A 188 70.36 17.20 -24.82
N GLY A 189 70.18 15.89 -25.06
CA GLY A 189 71.20 14.83 -24.98
C GLY A 189 71.59 14.36 -23.57
N THR A 190 71.99 13.13 -23.29
CA THR A 190 72.24 11.88 -24.05
C THR A 190 72.57 10.81 -22.98
N ASP A 191 72.34 9.54 -23.32
CA ASP A 191 72.97 8.32 -22.76
C ASP A 191 72.97 8.08 -21.23
N THR A 192 72.41 6.96 -20.78
CA THR A 192 73.07 5.64 -20.70
C THR A 192 72.33 4.74 -19.68
N ALA A 193 72.16 3.46 -20.06
CA ALA A 193 72.24 2.25 -19.23
C ALA A 193 71.42 2.06 -17.92
N ALA A 194 70.71 0.92 -17.94
CA ALA A 194 70.71 -0.16 -16.93
C ALA A 194 69.52 -0.32 -15.95
N LYS A 195 69.03 -1.58 -15.99
CA LYS A 195 68.46 -2.42 -14.91
C LYS A 195 67.00 -2.24 -14.46
N ASP A 196 66.20 -3.23 -14.84
CA ASP A 196 65.19 -3.92 -14.01
C ASP A 196 65.84 -4.64 -12.78
N PRO A 197 65.12 -5.15 -11.76
CA PRO A 197 63.65 -5.21 -11.55
C PRO A 197 63.17 -4.89 -10.10
N ALA A 198 61.86 -5.05 -9.89
CA ALA A 198 61.21 -5.67 -8.72
C ALA A 198 60.74 -4.83 -7.51
N ASP A 199 59.51 -5.19 -7.12
CA ASP A 199 58.97 -5.38 -5.75
C ASP A 199 57.99 -4.37 -5.12
N THR A 200 56.90 -5.00 -4.62
CA THR A 200 56.03 -4.66 -3.47
C THR A 200 54.86 -3.69 -3.78
N GLU A 201 53.61 -4.16 -3.88
CA GLU A 201 52.61 -4.38 -2.78
C GLU A 201 52.40 -3.08 -1.98
N ASP A 202 51.23 -2.51 -1.69
CA ASP A 202 49.82 -2.90 -1.61
C ASP A 202 48.99 -1.59 -1.71
N ASP A 203 47.72 -1.66 -2.12
CA ASP A 203 46.60 -1.16 -1.28
C ASP A 203 45.24 -1.06 -2.01
N VAL A 204 44.33 -1.93 -1.56
CA VAL A 204 42.94 -1.65 -1.14
C VAL A 204 41.91 -1.11 -2.17
N LEU A 205 41.13 -2.07 -2.69
CA LEU A 205 39.65 -2.19 -2.66
C LEU A 205 38.78 -0.92 -2.70
N VAL A 206 38.05 -0.71 -3.82
CA VAL A 206 36.65 -0.21 -3.81
C VAL A 206 35.82 -0.96 -4.86
N ALA A 207 34.63 -1.40 -4.42
CA ALA A 207 33.72 -2.32 -5.08
C ALA A 207 33.20 -1.88 -6.46
N GLY A 208 33.46 -2.71 -7.48
CA GLY A 208 32.84 -2.64 -8.80
C GLY A 208 31.80 -3.76 -9.00
N ARG A 209 30.52 -3.39 -9.04
CA ARG A 209 29.38 -4.26 -9.37
C ARG A 209 29.43 -4.68 -10.84
N ARG A 210 29.80 -5.94 -11.13
CA ARG A 210 29.45 -6.62 -12.39
C ARG A 210 29.22 -8.12 -12.16
N LYS A 211 28.04 -8.62 -12.50
CA LYS A 211 27.88 -10.03 -12.86
C LYS A 211 26.89 -10.18 -14.01
N SER A 212 27.46 -10.27 -15.20
CA SER A 212 26.82 -10.78 -16.40
C SER A 212 26.94 -12.30 -16.44
N GLN A 213 25.79 -12.96 -16.61
CA GLN A 213 25.55 -14.12 -17.46
C GLN A 213 26.21 -15.50 -17.21
N ARG A 214 25.29 -16.49 -17.33
CA ARG A 214 25.37 -17.79 -18.03
C ARG A 214 25.58 -19.07 -17.22
N ARG A 215 24.50 -19.86 -17.26
CA ARG A 215 24.37 -21.26 -17.74
C ARG A 215 24.79 -22.41 -16.83
N ARG A 216 23.81 -23.31 -16.58
CA ARG A 216 23.65 -24.71 -17.06
C ARG A 216 22.59 -25.38 -16.15
N ALA A 217 21.43 -25.85 -16.63
CA ALA A 217 21.15 -27.04 -17.45
C ALA A 217 21.48 -28.38 -16.75
N ALA A 218 20.44 -29.09 -16.28
CA ALA A 218 20.27 -30.56 -16.19
C ALA A 218 19.03 -30.87 -15.31
N THR A 219 18.30 -31.98 -15.36
CA THR A 219 17.98 -33.03 -16.35
C THR A 219 16.83 -33.82 -15.69
N THR A 220 15.90 -34.29 -16.51
CA THR A 220 14.69 -35.09 -16.24
C THR A 220 14.93 -36.37 -15.41
N GLN A 221 13.92 -36.82 -14.64
CA GLN A 221 13.29 -38.17 -14.75
C GLN A 221 12.09 -38.32 -13.77
N PRO A 222 10.95 -38.90 -14.18
CA PRO A 222 9.78 -39.18 -13.32
C PRO A 222 9.78 -40.64 -12.83
N ILE A 223 9.27 -40.92 -11.62
CA ILE A 223 9.11 -42.30 -11.13
C ILE A 223 7.72 -42.54 -10.52
N LYS A 224 7.06 -43.53 -11.16
CA LYS A 224 6.04 -44.52 -10.74
C LYS A 224 4.70 -44.10 -10.11
N ARG A 225 3.67 -44.29 -10.93
CA ARG A 225 2.30 -44.65 -10.60
C ARG A 225 2.26 -46.03 -9.93
N GLY A 226 1.70 -46.11 -8.73
CA GLY A 226 1.31 -47.36 -8.07
C GLY A 226 -0.14 -47.69 -8.42
N ASP A 227 -0.35 -48.88 -8.99
CA ASP A 227 -1.65 -49.51 -9.12
C ASP A 227 -2.09 -50.01 -7.74
N ASP A 228 -3.23 -49.54 -7.23
CA ASP A 228 -3.97 -50.27 -6.21
C ASP A 228 -5.29 -50.76 -6.80
N LYS A 229 -5.41 -52.08 -6.73
CA LYS A 229 -6.55 -52.87 -7.13
C LYS A 229 -7.58 -52.90 -6.00
N ASN A 230 -8.85 -52.93 -6.42
CA ASN A 230 -10.01 -53.60 -5.86
C ASN A 230 -11.13 -52.68 -5.35
N PRO A 231 -12.39 -52.99 -5.73
CA PRO A 231 -13.20 -53.77 -4.79
C PRO A 231 -14.05 -54.86 -5.47
N THR A 232 -14.10 -56.02 -4.81
CA THR A 232 -15.17 -57.02 -4.93
C THR A 232 -15.68 -57.34 -3.54
N THR A 233 -17.00 -57.56 -3.48
CA THR A 233 -17.90 -57.98 -2.37
C THR A 233 -18.35 -56.89 -1.41
#